data_AF-A0A7V9D3Q5-F1
#
_entry.id   AF-A0A7V9D3Q5-F1
#
_cell.length_a   1.000
_cell.length_b   1.000
_cell.length_c   1.000
_cell.angle_alpha   90.00
_cell.angle_beta   90.00
_cell.angle_gamma   90.00
#
_symmetry.space_group_name_H-M   'P 1'
#
loop_
_entity.id
_entity.type
_entity.pdbx_description
1 polymer ?
#
loop_
_entity_poly.entity_id
_entity_poly.type
_entity_poly.pdbx_seq_one_letter_code
_entity_poly.pdbx_strand_id
1 'polypeptide(L)'
;MSGKVQVTIASAPDRETTYAELSCDGEEWDIVSDDDDRLVLELYPRSNGQAWILDYEEALRALQYAQRRLSGDGPESAAAVLDARSA
;
A
#
# COMPACT_ATOMS: atom_id res chain seq x y z
N MET A 1 18.24 -7.15 1.74
CA MET A 1 17.25 -6.97 2.82
C MET A 1 16.06 -6.30 2.17
N SER A 2 14.87 -6.91 2.21
CA SER A 2 13.64 -6.19 1.86
C SER A 2 13.31 -5.23 2.99
N GLY A 3 13.02 -3.98 2.65
CA GLY A 3 12.50 -3.00 3.57
C GLY A 3 11.10 -3.38 4.06
N LYS A 4 10.64 -2.75 5.15
CA LYS A 4 9.29 -2.96 5.66
C LYS A 4 8.29 -2.24 4.76
N VAL A 5 7.22 -2.93 4.36
CA VAL A 5 6.10 -2.34 3.65
C VAL A 5 5.19 -1.63 4.64
N GLN A 6 4.97 -0.34 4.40
CA GLN A 6 4.05 0.49 5.14
C GLN A 6 2.84 0.81 4.26
N VAL A 7 1.64 0.74 4.84
CA VAL A 7 0.40 1.17 4.19
C VAL A 7 -0.16 2.40 4.91
N THR A 8 -0.36 3.49 4.18
CA THR A 8 -0.96 4.73 4.67
C THR A 8 -2.27 4.97 3.95
N ILE A 9 -3.37 5.12 4.68
CA ILE A 9 -4.65 5.53 4.09
C ILE A 9 -4.69 7.06 4.06
N ALA A 10 -4.92 7.64 2.89
CA ALA A 10 -4.95 9.08 2.69
C ALA A 10 -6.19 9.49 1.89
N SER A 11 -6.69 10.68 2.21
CA SER A 11 -7.70 11.39 1.43
C SER A 11 -7.08 12.73 1.07
N ALA A 12 -6.76 12.93 -0.20
CA ALA A 12 -6.16 14.18 -0.64
C ALA A 12 -7.27 15.16 -1.05
N PRO A 13 -7.18 16.46 -0.71
CA PRO A 13 -8.23 17.43 -1.00
C PRO A 13 -8.45 17.66 -2.51
N ASP A 14 -7.52 17.23 -3.35
CA ASP A 14 -7.53 17.26 -4.81
C ASP A 14 -7.94 15.93 -5.46
N ARG A 15 -8.20 14.87 -4.66
CA ARG A 15 -8.74 13.59 -5.13
C ARG A 15 -10.14 13.40 -4.55
N GLU A 16 -11.10 13.06 -5.42
CA GLU A 16 -12.49 12.81 -4.98
C GLU A 16 -12.63 11.53 -4.14
N THR A 17 -11.65 10.60 -4.24
CA THR A 17 -11.69 9.29 -3.57
C THR A 17 -10.50 9.06 -2.63
N THR A 18 -10.77 8.29 -1.56
CA THR A 18 -9.75 7.81 -0.61
C THR A 18 -8.82 6.83 -1.32
N TYR A 19 -7.54 6.88 -1.01
CA TYR A 19 -6.53 5.96 -1.56
C TYR A 19 -5.63 5.41 -0.45
N ALA A 20 -4.93 4.33 -0.75
CA ALA A 20 -3.91 3.74 0.09
C ALA A 20 -2.56 3.87 -0.61
N GLU A 21 -1.61 4.51 0.06
CA GLU A 21 -0.21 4.60 -0.35
C GLU A 21 0.56 3.46 0.28
N LEU A 22 1.34 2.73 -0.53
CA LEU A 22 2.25 1.70 -0.07
C LEU A 22 3.68 2.17 -0.29
N SER A 23 4.47 2.18 0.79
CA SER A 23 5.88 2.58 0.76
C SER A 23 6.78 1.49 1.35
N CYS A 24 8.02 1.44 0.88
CA CYS A 24 9.06 0.56 1.38
C CYS A 24 10.37 1.36 1.47
N ASP A 25 11.06 1.27 2.61
CA ASP A 25 12.26 2.07 2.90
C ASP A 25 12.04 3.60 2.78
N GLY A 26 10.82 4.07 3.03
CA GLY A 26 10.44 5.50 2.94
C GLY A 26 10.24 6.01 1.52
N GLU A 27 10.16 5.11 0.54
CA GLU A 27 9.89 5.41 -0.86
C GLU A 27 8.56 4.75 -1.28
N GLU A 28 7.71 5.50 -1.97
CA GLU A 28 6.44 5.00 -2.50
C GLU A 28 6.69 4.00 -3.64
N TRP A 29 6.03 2.85 -3.58
CA TRP A 29 6.11 1.83 -4.62
C TRP A 29 4.77 1.56 -5.29
N ASP A 30 3.67 1.86 -4.60
CA ASP A 30 2.33 1.60 -5.11
C ASP A 30 1.28 2.56 -4.51
N ILE A 31 0.25 2.84 -5.29
CA ILE A 31 -0.99 3.47 -4.83
C ILE A 31 -2.16 2.57 -5.23
N VAL A 32 -3.01 2.25 -4.25
CA VAL A 32 -4.32 1.64 -4.48
C VAL A 32 -5.40 2.72 -4.35
N SER A 33 -6.24 2.88 -5.35
CA SER A 33 -7.39 3.80 -5.32
C SER A 33 -8.68 3.07 -5.69
N ASP A 34 -9.81 3.61 -5.23
CA ASP A 34 -11.13 3.26 -5.73
C ASP A 34 -11.52 4.30 -6.79
N ASP A 35 -11.62 3.86 -8.03
CA ASP A 35 -12.04 4.66 -9.19
C ASP A 35 -13.24 3.99 -9.85
N ASP A 36 -14.42 4.58 -9.70
CA ASP A 36 -15.69 4.09 -10.25
C ASP A 36 -15.96 2.58 -9.97
N ASP A 37 -15.98 2.17 -8.69
CA ASP A 37 -16.21 0.79 -8.22
C ASP A 37 -15.13 -0.22 -8.69
N ARG A 38 -13.95 0.28 -9.04
CA ARG A 38 -12.80 -0.55 -9.43
C ARG A 38 -11.57 -0.14 -8.64
N LEU A 39 -10.89 -1.15 -8.11
CA LEU A 39 -9.58 -0.95 -7.50
C LEU A 39 -8.54 -0.83 -8.60
N VAL A 40 -7.84 0.30 -8.59
CA VAL A 40 -6.71 0.58 -9.50
C VAL A 40 -5.42 0.48 -8.70
N LEU A 41 -4.41 -0.15 -9.31
CA LEU A 41 -3.08 -0.32 -8.76
C LEU A 41 -2.07 0.43 -9.62
N GLU A 42 -1.41 1.44 -9.04
CA GLU A 42 -0.43 2.27 -9.72
C GLU A 42 0.97 2.00 -9.17
N LEU A 43 1.76 1.23 -9.92
CA LEU A 43 3.12 0.85 -9.54
C LEU A 43 4.16 1.89 -10.01
N TYR A 44 4.96 2.39 -9.08
CA TYR A 44 6.04 3.34 -9.35
C TYR A 44 7.40 2.65 -9.34
N PRO A 45 8.31 2.94 -10.29
CA PRO A 45 9.68 2.46 -10.20
C PRO A 45 10.43 3.15 -9.06
N ARG A 46 11.44 2.49 -8.49
CA ARG A 46 12.34 3.17 -7.54
C ARG A 46 13.05 4.34 -8.22
N SER A 47 13.22 5.43 -7.49
CA SER A 47 13.99 6.62 -7.85
C SER A 47 15.43 6.29 -8.27
N ASN A 48 16.01 5.24 -7.72
CA ASN A 48 17.36 4.78 -8.07
C ASN A 48 17.41 3.92 -9.35
N GLY A 49 16.26 3.70 -10.02
CA GLY A 49 16.14 2.92 -11.25
C GLY A 49 16.26 1.40 -11.06
N GLN A 50 16.39 0.91 -9.83
CA GLN A 50 16.40 -0.52 -9.53
C GLN A 50 14.98 -1.07 -9.37
N ALA A 51 14.83 -2.38 -9.56
CA ALA A 51 13.57 -3.05 -9.27
C ALA A 51 13.26 -3.04 -7.77
N TRP A 52 11.97 -3.05 -7.44
CA TRP A 52 11.50 -3.38 -6.11
C TRP A 52 11.80 -4.85 -5.82
N ILE A 53 12.39 -5.10 -4.65
CA ILE A 53 12.60 -6.45 -4.13
C ILE A 53 11.87 -6.51 -2.79
N LEU A 54 10.64 -7.01 -2.82
CA LEU A 54 9.75 -7.12 -1.68
C LEU A 54 9.56 -8.60 -1.34
N ASP A 55 9.29 -8.88 -0.07
CA ASP A 55 8.78 -10.20 0.30
C ASP A 55 7.37 -10.38 -0.29
N TYR A 56 7.14 -11.54 -0.90
CA TYR A 56 5.89 -11.82 -1.61
C TYR A 56 4.68 -11.82 -0.68
N GLU A 57 4.79 -12.45 0.49
CA GLU A 57 3.67 -12.53 1.42
C GLU A 57 3.37 -11.18 2.04
N GLU A 58 4.41 -10.40 2.36
CA GLU A 58 4.27 -9.06 2.92
C GLU A 58 3.59 -8.10 1.93
N ALA A 59 4.05 -8.09 0.67
CA ALA A 59 3.44 -7.27 -0.38
C ALA A 59 1.97 -7.65 -0.60
N LEU A 60 1.67 -8.95 -0.66
CA LEU A 60 0.29 -9.43 -0.83
C LEU A 60 -0.61 -9.04 0.36
N ARG A 61 -0.11 -9.15 1.59
CA ARG A 61 -0.86 -8.72 2.79
C ARG A 61 -1.10 -7.21 2.81
N ALA A 62 -0.12 -6.41 2.39
CA ALA A 62 -0.26 -4.96 2.29
C ALA A 62 -1.35 -4.57 1.27
N LEU A 63 -1.35 -5.20 0.09
CA LEU A 63 -2.37 -5.00 -0.94
C LEU A 63 -3.77 -5.41 -0.50
N GLN A 64 -3.89 -6.59 0.15
CA GLN A 64 -5.17 -7.05 0.71
C GLN A 64 -5.68 -6.11 1.81
N TYR A 65 -4.77 -5.57 2.62
CA TYR A 65 -5.13 -4.60 3.64
C TYR A 65 -5.64 -3.30 3.03
N ALA A 66 -4.94 -2.76 2.03
CA ALA A 66 -5.36 -1.57 1.28
C ALA A 66 -6.74 -1.77 0.65
N GLN A 67 -6.95 -2.89 -0.07
CA GLN A 67 -8.25 -3.26 -0.65
C GLN A 67 -9.38 -3.24 0.39
N ARG A 68 -9.22 -3.95 1.52
CA ARG A 68 -10.26 -4.02 2.55
C ARG A 68 -10.60 -2.66 3.14
N ARG A 69 -9.60 -1.80 3.31
CA ARG A 69 -9.79 -0.45 3.83
C ARG A 69 -10.56 0.45 2.86
N LEU A 70 -10.28 0.34 1.58
CA LEU A 70 -10.95 1.15 0.55
C LEU A 70 -12.37 0.68 0.30
N SER A 71 -12.64 -0.64 0.32
CA SER A 71 -13.99 -1.19 0.16
C SER A 71 -14.89 -1.08 1.40
N GLY A 72 -14.44 -0.41 2.48
CA GLY A 72 -15.23 -0.22 3.71
C GLY A 72 -15.43 -1.46 4.57
N ASP A 73 -14.75 -2.57 4.25
CA ASP A 73 -14.91 -3.90 4.88
C ASP A 73 -13.79 -4.20 5.91
N GLY A 74 -13.00 -3.17 6.28
CA GLY A 74 -11.84 -3.27 7.16
C GLY A 74 -12.00 -2.48 8.48
N PRO A 75 -11.39 -2.92 9.59
CA PRO A 75 -11.50 -2.23 10.89
C PRO A 75 -10.93 -0.81 10.82
N GLU A 76 -11.66 0.18 11.36
CA GLU A 76 -11.41 1.62 11.20
C GLU A 76 -10.03 2.13 11.65
N SER A 77 -9.28 1.41 12.50
CA SER A 77 -8.03 1.92 13.07
C SER A 77 -6.96 0.84 13.19
N ALA A 78 -5.94 0.94 12.33
CA ALA A 78 -4.63 0.32 12.48
C ALA A 78 -3.72 0.87 11.36
N ALA A 79 -2.76 1.72 11.66
CA ALA A 79 -1.58 1.80 10.80
C ALA A 79 -0.88 0.44 10.95
N ALA A 80 -1.10 -0.48 10.01
CA ALA A 80 -0.48 -1.79 10.06
C ALA A 80 0.95 -1.64 9.55
N VAL A 81 1.91 -1.54 10.46
CA VAL A 81 3.31 -1.83 10.15
C VAL A 81 3.41 -3.35 10.06
N LEU A 82 3.43 -3.88 8.83
CA LEU A 82 3.69 -5.30 8.61
C LEU A 82 5.20 -5.51 8.84
N ASP A 83 5.54 -6.39 9.79
CA ASP A 83 6.93 -6.67 10.15
C ASP A 83 7.40 -7.95 9.44
N ALA A 84 8.47 -7.85 8.65
CA ALA A 84 9.16 -8.94 7.97
C ALA A 84 9.84 -9.95 8.93
N ARG A 85 9.45 -10.02 10.21
CA ARG A 85 9.99 -10.96 11.19
C ARG A 85 8.94 -11.41 12.20
N SER A 86 8.27 -12.52 11.89
CA SER A 86 7.85 -13.51 12.89
C SER A 86 7.49 -14.82 12.20
N ALA A 87 8.23 -15.87 12.58
CA ALA A 87 8.20 -17.29 12.18
C ALA A 87 9.07 -17.67 10.97
#